data_AF-A0A3Q8I3K4-F1
#
_entry.id   AF-A0A3Q8I3K4-F1
#
_cell.length_a   1.000
_cell.length_b   1.000
_cell.length_c   1.000
_cell.angle_alpha   90.00
_cell.angle_beta   90.00
_cell.angle_gamma   90.00
#
_symmetry.space_group_name_H-M   'P 1'
#
loop_
_entity.id
_entity.type
_entity.pdbx_description
1 polymer ?
#
loop_
_entity_poly.entity_id
_entity_poly.type
_entity_poly.pdbx_seq_one_letter_code
_entity_poly.pdbx_strand_id
1 'polypeptide(L)'
;MARSSTTPPVLKLSLERVRAHWHRKQGLAEPLRMSVEEVVAATGWLRTLGGVDAYLAARARVPGLKRRQLDEAVEQSRLQVVPAVRGCIYVVPRPEVPLVLRIAEEQHRKKADREYEKAGIDPKELADVGEAVLKVLRKGPLSTDALRKALPEGTVRALGDKGKKVGISSTLPPALRHLEFEGKLERSQEGGRVDTERYLWRLPAKNPFTGAKVPAEPVERHARIAAIFFRQAGPTTLESFTTWAALSQREARAAMEKLPLVPVAVEGIEGELWVMEEELAVLREPVPTSESLAMLAFEDSYLAFHGGPALFTDPKHHARRVPVWGNTKGGTLGEVRFLFARPLLEGDRLVGFWEYDVDARAVVFGTFDKLAPKRRKAVEALAEDTAAFLRDDVGRAHSFSLDSDDTLRERAALVKAM
;
A
#
# COMPACT_ATOMS: atom_id res chain seq x y z
N MET A 1 30.38 -10.07 -5.35
CA MET A 1 30.17 -11.38 -4.69
C MET A 1 30.07 -11.13 -3.19
N ALA A 2 28.85 -10.95 -2.68
CA ALA A 2 28.60 -10.69 -1.27
C ALA A 2 28.72 -12.01 -0.50
N ARG A 3 29.47 -12.03 0.60
CA ARG A 3 29.52 -13.18 1.52
C ARG A 3 28.12 -13.40 2.07
N SER A 4 27.50 -14.51 1.69
CA SER A 4 26.31 -15.04 2.36
C SER A 4 26.66 -15.20 3.84
N SER A 5 25.90 -14.56 4.72
CA SER A 5 25.87 -14.94 6.12
C SER A 5 25.34 -16.37 6.14
N THR A 6 26.21 -17.37 6.29
CA THR A 6 25.88 -18.80 6.23
C THR A 6 25.26 -19.28 7.53
N THR A 7 24.21 -18.61 8.01
CA THR A 7 23.43 -19.14 9.13
C THR A 7 22.49 -20.19 8.55
N PRO A 8 22.64 -21.49 8.92
CA PRO A 8 21.78 -22.52 8.36
C PRO A 8 20.31 -22.21 8.69
N PRO A 9 19.35 -22.54 7.79
CA PRO A 9 17.95 -22.29 8.03
C PRO A 9 17.49 -23.05 9.27
N VAL A 10 16.78 -22.38 10.17
CA VAL A 10 16.27 -22.98 11.42
C VAL A 10 15.06 -23.88 11.19
N LEU A 11 14.43 -23.75 10.01
CA LEU A 11 13.29 -24.55 9.58
C LEU A 11 13.30 -24.69 8.06
N LYS A 12 12.90 -25.87 7.57
CA LYS A 12 12.60 -26.13 6.15
C LYS A 12 11.10 -26.34 5.99
N LEU A 13 10.48 -25.65 5.03
CA LEU A 13 9.04 -25.65 4.81
C LEU A 13 8.73 -25.94 3.34
N SER A 14 7.60 -26.57 3.07
CA SER A 14 7.06 -26.63 1.71
C SER A 14 6.43 -25.28 1.32
N LEU A 15 6.39 -24.99 0.02
CA LEU A 15 5.73 -23.78 -0.49
C LEU A 15 4.23 -23.75 -0.16
N GLU A 16 3.56 -24.91 -0.16
CA GLU A 16 2.16 -25.03 0.26
C GLU A 16 1.96 -24.56 1.70
N ARG A 17 2.82 -25.02 2.60
CA ARG A 17 2.72 -24.65 4.02
C ARG A 17 2.91 -23.14 4.25
N VAL A 18 3.85 -22.55 3.54
CA VAL A 18 4.14 -21.12 3.65
C VAL A 18 3.01 -20.27 3.06
N ARG A 19 2.44 -20.66 1.92
CA ARG A 19 1.27 -19.98 1.34
C ARG A 19 0.06 -20.02 2.27
N ALA A 20 -0.23 -21.19 2.85
CA ALA A 20 -1.32 -21.34 3.79
C ALA A 20 -1.11 -20.48 5.05
N HIS A 21 0.13 -20.36 5.53
CA HIS A 21 0.49 -19.44 6.62
C HIS A 21 0.25 -17.97 6.23
N TRP A 22 0.77 -17.51 5.08
CA TRP A 22 0.54 -16.14 4.60
C TRP A 22 -0.95 -15.83 4.46
N HIS A 23 -1.72 -16.77 3.92
CA HIS A 23 -3.15 -16.64 3.70
C HIS A 23 -3.93 -16.47 5.02
N ARG A 24 -3.58 -17.23 6.06
CA ARG A 24 -4.15 -17.07 7.40
C ARG A 24 -3.72 -15.76 8.05
N LYS A 25 -2.43 -15.44 8.01
CA LYS A 25 -1.83 -14.23 8.59
C LYS A 25 -2.46 -12.96 8.03
N GLN A 26 -2.85 -12.99 6.76
CA GLN A 26 -3.49 -11.89 6.07
C GLN A 26 -5.01 -11.81 6.30
N GLY A 27 -5.58 -12.68 7.16
CA GLY A 27 -7.01 -12.69 7.45
C GLY A 27 -7.89 -13.21 6.30
N LEU A 28 -7.28 -13.83 5.29
CA LEU A 28 -7.98 -14.32 4.09
C LEU A 28 -8.51 -15.74 4.30
N ALA A 29 -7.80 -16.57 5.09
CA ALA A 29 -8.31 -17.89 5.48
C ALA A 29 -9.53 -17.79 6.39
N GLU A 30 -9.42 -16.91 7.39
CA GLU A 30 -10.43 -16.63 8.39
C GLU A 30 -10.29 -15.15 8.79
N PRO A 31 -11.40 -14.39 8.93
CA PRO A 31 -11.33 -12.99 9.29
C PRO A 31 -10.69 -12.75 10.66
N LEU A 32 -9.82 -11.76 10.74
CA LEU A 32 -9.28 -11.30 12.01
C LEU A 32 -10.39 -10.60 12.81
N ARG A 33 -10.66 -11.08 14.03
CA ARG A 33 -11.67 -10.49 14.93
C ARG A 33 -11.13 -9.24 15.63
N MET A 34 -10.88 -8.21 14.83
CA MET A 34 -10.23 -6.96 15.25
C MET A 34 -10.96 -5.75 14.64
N SER A 35 -10.67 -4.55 15.13
CA SER A 35 -11.09 -3.30 14.49
C SER A 35 -10.43 -3.12 13.11
N VAL A 36 -10.99 -2.23 12.27
CA VAL A 36 -10.46 -1.99 10.91
C VAL A 36 -9.00 -1.52 10.96
N GLU A 37 -8.66 -0.61 11.86
CA GLU A 37 -7.30 -0.11 12.05
C GLU A 37 -6.30 -1.18 12.52
N GLU A 38 -6.74 -2.12 13.36
CA GLU A 38 -5.93 -3.25 13.81
C GLU A 38 -5.73 -4.27 12.68
N VAL A 39 -6.74 -4.51 11.85
CA VAL A 39 -6.58 -5.34 10.64
C VAL A 39 -5.55 -4.71 9.70
N VAL A 40 -5.67 -3.41 9.40
CA VAL A 40 -4.67 -2.71 8.57
C VAL A 40 -3.27 -2.79 9.16
N ALA A 41 -3.12 -2.65 10.48
CA ALA A 41 -1.84 -2.81 11.16
C ALA A 41 -1.27 -4.23 11.03
N ALA A 42 -2.12 -5.25 11.16
CA ALA A 42 -1.72 -6.66 11.12
C ALA A 42 -1.41 -7.17 9.71
N THR A 43 -2.12 -6.67 8.70
CA THR A 43 -2.09 -7.27 7.35
C THR A 43 -1.38 -6.42 6.31
N GLY A 44 -1.17 -5.14 6.57
CA GLY A 44 -0.48 -4.23 5.67
C GLY A 44 -1.27 -2.97 5.38
N TRP A 45 -0.53 -1.88 5.19
CA TRP A 45 -1.10 -0.57 4.88
C TRP A 45 -1.79 -0.57 3.52
N LEU A 46 -2.89 0.18 3.42
CA LEU A 46 -3.67 0.26 2.19
C LEU A 46 -3.10 1.36 1.31
N ARG A 47 -2.52 1.01 0.17
CA ARG A 47 -2.08 2.03 -0.79
C ARG A 47 -3.31 2.73 -1.35
N THR A 48 -3.31 4.06 -1.38
CA THR A 48 -4.37 4.84 -2.02
C THR A 48 -3.79 5.72 -3.12
N LEU A 49 -4.40 5.64 -4.30
CA LEU A 49 -4.11 6.42 -5.49
C LEU A 49 -5.37 7.19 -5.95
N GLY A 50 -6.29 7.44 -5.01
CA GLY A 50 -7.62 8.03 -5.28
C GLY A 50 -8.51 7.15 -6.14
N GLY A 51 -8.50 5.85 -5.89
CA GLY A 51 -9.45 4.89 -6.43
C GLY A 51 -9.93 3.92 -5.36
N VAL A 52 -10.76 2.97 -5.76
CA VAL A 52 -11.52 2.11 -4.85
C VAL A 52 -10.69 0.99 -4.20
N ASP A 53 -9.46 0.77 -4.68
CA ASP A 53 -8.63 -0.37 -4.30
C ASP A 53 -8.24 -0.37 -2.81
N ALA A 54 -8.16 0.80 -2.16
CA ALA A 54 -7.96 0.87 -0.71
C ALA A 54 -9.15 0.25 0.06
N TYR A 55 -10.39 0.47 -0.40
CA TYR A 55 -11.56 -0.17 0.19
C TYR A 55 -11.58 -1.68 -0.08
N LEU A 56 -11.27 -2.10 -1.30
CA LEU A 56 -11.24 -3.50 -1.69
C LEU A 56 -10.20 -4.29 -0.88
N ALA A 57 -8.99 -3.74 -0.71
CA ALA A 57 -7.93 -4.36 0.07
C ALA A 57 -8.32 -4.55 1.55
N ALA A 58 -9.01 -3.57 2.15
CA ALA A 58 -9.55 -3.68 3.50
C ALA A 58 -10.70 -4.70 3.58
N ARG A 59 -11.64 -4.63 2.63
CA ARG A 59 -12.83 -5.49 2.59
C ARG A 59 -12.48 -6.97 2.37
N ALA A 60 -11.43 -7.26 1.61
CA ALA A 60 -10.93 -8.63 1.44
C ALA A 60 -10.57 -9.30 2.79
N ARG A 61 -10.22 -8.50 3.80
CA ARG A 61 -9.79 -8.96 5.14
C ARG A 61 -10.84 -8.73 6.22
N VAL A 62 -11.81 -7.86 5.93
CA VAL A 62 -12.96 -7.55 6.79
C VAL A 62 -14.24 -7.78 5.99
N PRO A 63 -14.74 -9.04 5.93
CA PRO A 63 -15.96 -9.34 5.17
C PRO A 63 -17.14 -8.48 5.62
N GLY A 64 -17.87 -7.94 4.65
CA GLY A 64 -19.01 -7.06 4.92
C GLY A 64 -18.66 -5.61 5.28
N LEU A 65 -17.37 -5.25 5.29
CA LEU A 65 -16.93 -3.86 5.49
C LEU A 65 -17.67 -2.92 4.53
N LYS A 66 -18.32 -1.91 5.10
CA LYS A 66 -18.92 -0.79 4.37
C LYS A 66 -17.92 0.32 4.17
N ARG A 67 -18.06 1.07 3.09
CA ARG A 67 -17.20 2.22 2.74
C ARG A 67 -17.08 3.18 3.93
N ARG A 68 -18.24 3.52 4.52
CA ARG A 68 -18.34 4.46 5.65
C ARG A 68 -17.49 4.06 6.84
N GLN A 69 -17.29 2.77 7.11
CA GLN A 69 -16.51 2.33 8.27
C GLN A 69 -15.02 2.66 8.11
N LEU A 70 -14.48 2.54 6.90
CA LEU A 70 -13.10 2.94 6.62
C LEU A 70 -12.97 4.48 6.58
N ASP A 71 -13.95 5.16 5.98
CA ASP A 71 -14.03 6.64 5.96
C ASP A 71 -14.03 7.21 7.39
N GLU A 72 -14.86 6.64 8.27
CA GLU A 72 -14.98 7.04 9.67
C GLU A 72 -13.69 6.77 10.47
N ALA A 73 -12.99 5.67 10.19
CA ALA A 73 -11.70 5.40 10.82
C ALA A 73 -10.64 6.46 10.45
N VAL A 74 -10.68 6.99 9.22
CA VAL A 74 -9.83 8.10 8.78
C VAL A 74 -10.30 9.43 9.38
N GLU A 75 -11.60 9.70 9.37
CA GLU A 75 -12.18 10.92 9.94
C GLU A 75 -11.83 11.06 11.44
N GLN A 76 -11.96 9.97 12.19
CA GLN A 76 -11.66 9.90 13.63
C GLN A 76 -10.15 9.71 13.90
N SER A 77 -9.30 9.80 12.87
CA SER A 77 -7.84 9.72 12.97
C SER A 77 -7.33 8.44 13.64
N ARG A 78 -8.08 7.34 13.57
CA ARG A 78 -7.57 5.99 13.91
C ARG A 78 -6.69 5.44 12.79
N LEU A 79 -7.04 5.79 11.56
CA LEU A 79 -6.22 5.68 10.36
C LEU A 79 -5.92 7.08 9.82
N GLN A 80 -4.81 7.25 9.09
CA GLN A 80 -4.48 8.51 8.43
C GLN A 80 -3.94 8.27 7.02
N VAL A 81 -4.30 9.15 6.08
CA VAL A 81 -3.76 9.13 4.72
C VAL A 81 -2.49 9.98 4.66
N VAL A 82 -1.34 9.33 4.61
CA VAL A 82 -0.01 9.98 4.76
C VAL A 82 1.01 9.45 3.76
N PRO A 83 2.06 10.22 3.43
CA PRO A 83 3.23 9.67 2.77
C PRO A 83 3.92 8.67 3.71
N ALA A 84 4.24 7.50 3.18
CA ALA A 84 4.94 6.44 3.91
C ALA A 84 6.17 5.98 3.11
N VAL A 85 6.45 4.68 3.10
CA VAL A 85 7.58 4.11 2.34
C VAL A 85 7.49 4.47 0.86
N ARG A 86 8.65 4.69 0.24
CA ARG A 86 8.81 5.06 -1.18
C ARG A 86 8.17 6.42 -1.52
N GLY A 87 7.80 7.23 -0.52
CA GLY A 87 7.03 8.46 -0.70
C GLY A 87 5.62 8.25 -1.25
N CYS A 88 5.14 7.00 -1.32
CA CYS A 88 3.79 6.66 -1.75
C CYS A 88 2.77 7.01 -0.65
N ILE A 89 1.52 7.25 -1.05
CA ILE A 89 0.44 7.57 -0.12
C ILE A 89 -0.26 6.30 0.33
N TYR A 90 -0.40 6.15 1.64
CA TYR A 90 -1.00 4.99 2.30
C TYR A 90 -2.01 5.41 3.36
N VAL A 91 -2.99 4.55 3.62
CA VAL A 91 -3.82 4.57 4.82
C VAL A 91 -3.06 3.81 5.91
N VAL A 92 -2.61 4.53 6.95
CA VAL A 92 -1.71 4.02 8.00
C VAL A 92 -2.37 4.14 9.38
N PRO A 93 -2.22 3.14 10.27
CA PRO A 93 -2.65 3.25 11.66
C PRO A 93 -2.00 4.41 12.40
N ARG A 94 -2.80 5.16 13.16
CA ARG A 94 -2.36 6.37 13.87
C ARG A 94 -1.09 6.21 14.74
N PRO A 95 -0.87 5.08 15.45
CA PRO A 95 0.35 4.87 16.22
C PRO A 95 1.64 4.80 15.37
N GLU A 96 1.51 4.43 14.09
CA GLU A 96 2.65 4.23 13.17
C GLU A 96 2.97 5.49 12.36
N VAL A 97 2.02 6.42 12.23
CA VAL A 97 2.16 7.70 11.49
C VAL A 97 3.46 8.45 11.81
N PRO A 98 3.89 8.63 13.07
CA PRO A 98 5.10 9.41 13.37
C PRO A 98 6.37 8.77 12.80
N LEU A 99 6.45 7.42 12.83
CA LEU A 99 7.57 6.68 12.28
C LEU A 99 7.61 6.81 10.75
N VAL A 100 6.46 6.57 10.09
CA VAL A 100 6.42 6.56 8.62
C VAL A 100 6.59 7.95 8.02
N LEU A 101 6.09 9.01 8.68
CA LEU A 101 6.33 10.39 8.23
C LEU A 101 7.82 10.72 8.27
N ARG A 102 8.54 10.30 9.32
CA ARG A 102 9.98 10.53 9.43
C ARG A 102 10.77 9.77 8.35
N ILE A 103 10.37 8.53 8.05
CA ILE A 103 10.96 7.74 6.96
C ILE A 103 10.70 8.39 5.60
N ALA A 104 9.46 8.79 5.35
CA ALA A 104 9.07 9.44 4.10
C ALA A 104 9.82 10.78 3.91
N GLU A 105 9.99 11.54 4.98
CA GLU A 105 10.77 12.79 4.98
C GLU A 105 12.23 12.53 4.59
N GLU A 106 12.89 11.54 5.18
CA GLU A 106 14.29 11.22 4.90
C GLU A 106 14.50 10.76 3.46
N GLN A 107 13.57 9.96 2.93
CA GLN A 107 13.57 9.52 1.54
C GLN A 107 13.33 10.68 0.58
N HIS A 108 12.48 11.64 0.97
CA HIS A 108 12.19 12.83 0.18
C HIS A 108 13.34 13.84 0.18
N ARG A 109 13.90 14.15 1.35
CA ARG A 109 14.85 15.26 1.59
C ARG A 109 16.08 15.20 0.68
N LYS A 110 16.67 14.01 0.50
CA LYS A 110 17.87 13.81 -0.34
C LYS A 110 17.72 14.37 -1.77
N LYS A 111 16.52 14.22 -2.35
CA LYS A 111 16.20 14.72 -3.68
C LYS A 111 15.71 16.17 -3.62
N ALA A 112 14.81 16.46 -2.68
CA ALA A 112 14.16 17.75 -2.53
C ALA A 112 15.15 18.89 -2.33
N ASP A 113 16.15 18.74 -1.46
CA ASP A 113 17.13 19.80 -1.16
C ASP A 113 17.88 20.23 -2.43
N ARG A 114 18.26 19.26 -3.28
CA ARG A 114 18.93 19.54 -4.57
C ARG A 114 18.01 20.23 -5.57
N GLU A 115 16.73 19.89 -5.57
CA GLU A 115 15.73 20.50 -6.45
C GLU A 115 15.40 21.92 -6.00
N TYR A 116 15.33 22.15 -4.69
CA TYR A 116 15.10 23.47 -4.09
C TYR A 116 16.26 24.42 -4.38
N GLU A 117 17.50 23.94 -4.24
CA GLU A 117 18.70 24.71 -4.62
C GLU A 117 18.66 25.11 -6.11
N LYS A 118 18.39 24.15 -7.01
CA LYS A 118 18.26 24.41 -8.46
C LYS A 118 17.11 25.37 -8.80
N ALA A 119 16.02 25.30 -8.06
CA ALA A 119 14.88 26.21 -8.19
C ALA A 119 15.12 27.59 -7.55
N GLY A 120 16.22 27.76 -6.81
CA GLY A 120 16.52 28.99 -6.08
C GLY A 120 15.50 29.25 -4.97
N ILE A 121 15.15 28.22 -4.22
CA ILE A 121 14.27 28.30 -3.06
C ILE A 121 15.13 28.45 -1.80
N ASP A 122 14.88 29.49 -1.01
CA ASP A 122 15.53 29.69 0.29
C ASP A 122 14.75 28.91 1.36
N PRO A 123 15.40 28.10 2.23
CA PRO A 123 14.74 27.46 3.36
C PRO A 123 13.95 28.43 4.27
N LYS A 124 14.44 29.66 4.45
CA LYS A 124 13.75 30.69 5.22
C LYS A 124 12.45 31.12 4.56
N GLU A 125 12.44 31.25 3.23
CA GLU A 125 11.23 31.55 2.46
C GLU A 125 10.17 30.47 2.66
N LEU A 126 10.56 29.19 2.68
CA LEU A 126 9.62 28.10 2.94
C LEU A 126 9.04 28.15 4.35
N ALA A 127 9.84 28.53 5.36
CA ALA A 127 9.37 28.72 6.72
C ALA A 127 8.35 29.86 6.81
N ASP A 128 8.62 31.00 6.16
CA ASP A 128 7.72 32.16 6.13
C ASP A 128 6.39 31.83 5.43
N VAL A 129 6.44 31.11 4.31
CA VAL A 129 5.23 30.58 3.64
C VAL A 129 4.47 29.63 4.59
N GLY A 130 5.20 28.76 5.30
CA GLY A 130 4.62 27.80 6.24
C GLY A 130 3.84 28.49 7.37
N GLU A 131 4.42 29.50 8.00
CA GLU A 131 3.73 30.26 9.06
C GLU A 131 2.48 30.98 8.54
N ALA A 132 2.54 31.54 7.34
CA ALA A 132 1.37 32.13 6.70
C ALA A 132 0.26 31.09 6.44
N VAL A 133 0.62 29.89 5.98
CA VAL A 133 -0.30 28.76 5.80
C VAL A 133 -0.96 28.36 7.12
N LEU A 134 -0.18 28.18 8.19
CA LEU A 134 -0.71 27.82 9.50
C LEU A 134 -1.69 28.88 10.01
N LYS A 135 -1.39 30.17 9.82
CA LYS A 135 -2.29 31.27 10.20
C LYS A 135 -3.61 31.24 9.44
N VAL A 136 -3.58 30.96 8.13
CA VAL A 136 -4.80 30.86 7.31
C VAL A 136 -5.64 29.66 7.73
N LEU A 137 -5.03 28.50 7.94
CA LEU A 137 -5.73 27.25 8.28
C LEU A 137 -6.36 27.23 9.68
N ARG A 138 -6.06 28.21 10.54
CA ARG A 138 -6.84 28.45 11.78
C ARG A 138 -8.31 28.75 11.51
N LYS A 139 -8.65 29.22 10.31
CA LYS A 139 -10.04 29.49 9.90
C LYS A 139 -10.77 28.24 9.39
N GLY A 140 -10.05 27.13 9.20
CA GLY A 140 -10.61 25.87 8.74
C GLY A 140 -9.78 25.21 7.63
N PRO A 141 -10.12 23.96 7.27
CA PRO A 141 -9.42 23.22 6.22
C PRO A 141 -9.59 23.85 4.84
N LEU A 142 -8.54 23.82 4.02
CA LEU A 142 -8.56 24.36 2.64
C LEU A 142 -7.85 23.43 1.67
N SER A 143 -8.36 23.35 0.44
CA SER A 143 -7.61 22.74 -0.67
C SER A 143 -6.37 23.58 -0.99
N THR A 144 -5.38 23.00 -1.67
CA THR A 144 -4.17 23.73 -2.09
C THR A 144 -4.50 25.00 -2.89
N ASP A 145 -5.52 24.95 -3.75
CA ASP A 145 -5.95 26.09 -4.55
C ASP A 145 -6.69 27.16 -3.74
N ALA A 146 -7.56 26.74 -2.81
CA ALA A 146 -8.24 27.67 -1.92
C ALA A 146 -7.25 28.35 -0.96
N LEU A 147 -6.25 27.59 -0.47
CA LEU A 147 -5.16 28.11 0.34
C LEU A 147 -4.34 29.15 -0.43
N ARG A 148 -3.97 28.88 -1.70
CA ARG A 148 -3.26 29.84 -2.54
C ARG A 148 -3.99 31.17 -2.68
N LYS A 149 -5.33 31.14 -2.80
CA LYS A 149 -6.17 32.35 -2.89
C LYS A 149 -6.34 33.08 -1.55
N ALA A 150 -6.30 32.34 -0.44
CA ALA A 150 -6.50 32.89 0.90
C ALA A 150 -5.21 33.48 1.51
N LEU A 151 -4.04 33.12 0.99
CA LEU A 151 -2.75 33.68 1.42
C LEU A 151 -2.60 35.13 0.96
N PRO A 152 -1.94 36.01 1.74
CA PRO A 152 -1.65 37.38 1.33
C PRO A 152 -0.88 37.44 0.01
N GLU A 153 -1.11 38.48 -0.78
CA GLU A 153 -0.37 38.72 -2.02
C GLU A 153 1.14 38.76 -1.75
N GLY A 154 1.93 38.18 -2.66
CA GLY A 154 3.38 38.07 -2.51
C GLY A 154 3.88 36.94 -1.60
N THR A 155 3.01 36.29 -0.83
CA THR A 155 3.43 35.17 0.04
C THR A 155 3.98 33.99 -0.76
N VAL A 156 3.32 33.63 -1.87
CA VAL A 156 3.69 32.47 -2.69
C VAL A 156 4.38 32.95 -3.96
N ARG A 157 5.66 32.62 -4.10
CA ARG A 157 6.46 32.96 -5.28
C ARG A 157 6.31 31.89 -6.37
N ALA A 158 6.09 32.33 -7.61
CA ALA A 158 6.19 31.48 -8.78
C ALA A 158 7.66 31.24 -9.13
N LEU A 159 8.04 30.00 -9.44
CA LEU A 159 9.45 29.63 -9.65
C LEU A 159 9.89 29.70 -11.13
N GLY A 160 8.96 29.99 -12.03
CA GLY A 160 9.23 30.13 -13.46
C GLY A 160 9.93 28.90 -14.06
N ASP A 161 10.82 29.14 -15.03
CA ASP A 161 11.48 28.07 -15.77
C ASP A 161 12.47 27.26 -14.93
N LYS A 162 13.09 27.87 -13.90
CA LYS A 162 13.94 27.15 -12.95
C LYS A 162 13.14 26.09 -12.19
N GLY A 163 11.96 26.47 -11.70
CA GLY A 163 11.04 25.55 -11.05
C GLY A 163 10.51 24.47 -11.99
N LYS A 164 10.08 24.84 -13.20
CA LYS A 164 9.60 23.88 -14.21
C LYS A 164 10.61 22.78 -14.53
N LYS A 165 11.91 23.12 -14.63
CA LYS A 165 12.99 22.15 -14.89
C LYS A 165 13.13 21.06 -13.83
N VAL A 166 12.66 21.32 -12.61
CA VAL A 166 12.68 20.36 -11.49
C VAL A 166 11.27 19.97 -11.03
N GLY A 167 10.22 20.32 -11.80
CA GLY A 167 8.83 19.95 -11.51
C GLY A 167 8.18 20.70 -10.34
N ILE A 168 8.68 21.88 -9.96
CA ILE A 168 8.14 22.69 -8.85
C ILE A 168 7.61 24.01 -9.39
N SER A 169 6.31 24.26 -9.27
CA SER A 169 5.67 25.46 -9.85
C SER A 169 5.78 26.71 -8.98
N SER A 170 5.79 26.54 -7.65
CA SER A 170 5.79 27.63 -6.67
C SER A 170 6.37 27.16 -5.33
N THR A 171 6.59 28.07 -4.38
CA THR A 171 7.07 27.74 -3.03
C THR A 171 6.03 27.07 -2.13
N LEU A 172 4.75 27.12 -2.51
CA LEU A 172 3.67 26.57 -1.68
C LEU A 172 3.71 25.04 -1.52
N PRO A 173 3.81 24.20 -2.57
CA PRO A 173 3.87 22.75 -2.38
C PRO A 173 5.06 22.27 -1.53
N PRO A 174 6.29 22.79 -1.69
CA PRO A 174 7.40 22.53 -0.78
C PRO A 174 7.08 22.88 0.68
N ALA A 175 6.57 24.09 0.95
CA ALA A 175 6.24 24.52 2.31
C ALA A 175 5.18 23.61 2.96
N LEU A 176 4.13 23.25 2.22
CA LEU A 176 3.11 22.30 2.67
C LEU A 176 3.69 20.93 3.00
N ARG A 177 4.61 20.44 2.17
CA ARG A 177 5.30 19.17 2.39
C ARG A 177 6.17 19.19 3.65
N HIS A 178 6.88 20.29 3.92
CA HIS A 178 7.63 20.45 5.16
C HIS A 178 6.72 20.42 6.38
N LEU A 179 5.64 21.19 6.37
CA LEU A 179 4.69 21.23 7.48
C LEU A 179 4.01 19.87 7.73
N GLU A 180 3.73 19.10 6.66
CA GLU A 180 3.22 17.73 6.78
C GLU A 180 4.23 16.81 7.48
N PHE A 181 5.52 16.84 7.09
CA PHE A 181 6.55 16.03 7.73
C PHE A 181 6.83 16.43 9.19
N GLU A 182 6.61 17.70 9.54
CA GLU A 182 6.65 18.17 10.93
C GLU A 182 5.38 17.79 11.73
N GLY A 183 4.38 17.20 11.08
CA GLY A 183 3.09 16.88 11.69
C GLY A 183 2.30 18.14 12.09
N LYS A 184 2.62 19.30 11.51
CA LYS A 184 1.89 20.56 11.70
C LYS A 184 0.68 20.66 10.78
N LEU A 185 0.69 19.90 9.68
CA LEU A 185 -0.45 19.70 8.79
C LEU A 185 -0.77 18.22 8.65
N GLU A 186 -2.04 17.94 8.38
CA GLU A 186 -2.49 16.66 7.89
C GLU A 186 -3.48 16.83 6.74
N ARG A 187 -3.65 15.75 5.96
CA ARG A 187 -4.63 15.69 4.88
C ARG A 187 -5.92 15.08 5.39
N SER A 188 -7.03 15.73 5.11
CA SER A 188 -8.37 15.12 5.15
C SER A 188 -8.91 15.03 3.74
N GLN A 189 -9.40 13.87 3.33
CA GLN A 189 -9.95 13.71 1.99
C GLN A 189 -11.19 14.58 1.79
N GLU A 190 -11.28 15.22 0.63
CA GLU A 190 -12.44 16.04 0.28
C GLU A 190 -13.68 15.15 0.21
N GLY A 191 -14.73 15.50 0.94
CA GLY A 191 -15.93 14.66 1.08
C GLY A 191 -15.76 13.43 1.98
N GLY A 192 -14.63 13.28 2.68
CA GLY A 192 -14.40 12.24 3.68
C GLY A 192 -14.13 10.84 3.14
N ARG A 193 -13.85 10.69 1.84
CA ARG A 193 -13.71 9.39 1.18
C ARG A 193 -12.25 9.06 0.84
N VAL A 194 -11.82 7.80 1.00
CA VAL A 194 -10.42 7.42 0.68
C VAL A 194 -10.16 7.14 -0.80
N ASP A 195 -11.21 7.07 -1.63
CA ASP A 195 -11.12 6.86 -3.09
C ASP A 195 -10.90 8.15 -3.87
N THR A 196 -10.38 9.22 -3.28
CA THR A 196 -10.04 10.47 -3.98
C THR A 196 -8.62 10.91 -3.68
N GLU A 197 -7.98 11.57 -4.65
CA GLU A 197 -6.73 12.31 -4.44
C GLU A 197 -6.97 13.78 -4.10
N ARG A 198 -8.23 14.21 -4.06
CA ARG A 198 -8.59 15.55 -3.59
C ARG A 198 -8.64 15.57 -2.09
N TYR A 199 -7.85 16.45 -1.49
CA TYR A 199 -7.77 16.62 -0.05
C TYR A 199 -7.75 18.09 0.34
N LEU A 200 -8.10 18.31 1.59
CA LEU A 200 -7.94 19.58 2.29
C LEU A 200 -6.74 19.47 3.23
N TRP A 201 -5.97 20.55 3.32
CA TRP A 201 -4.99 20.75 4.38
C TRP A 201 -5.71 21.24 5.62
N ARG A 202 -5.39 20.65 6.77
CA ARG A 202 -5.91 21.11 8.07
C ARG A 202 -4.83 21.08 9.14
N LEU A 203 -5.05 21.88 10.18
CA LEU A 203 -4.30 21.75 11.43
C LEU A 203 -4.76 20.46 12.13
N PRO A 204 -3.84 19.56 12.54
CA PRO A 204 -4.21 18.36 13.26
C PRO A 204 -4.69 18.72 14.68
N ALA A 205 -5.67 17.99 15.19
CA ALA A 205 -6.14 18.16 16.57
C ALA A 205 -5.01 17.88 17.60
N LYS A 206 -4.12 16.94 17.26
CA LYS A 206 -2.89 16.65 18.01
C LYS A 206 -1.77 16.29 17.04
N ASN A 207 -0.63 16.96 17.17
CA ASN A 207 0.55 16.65 16.36
C ASN A 207 0.94 15.16 16.55
N PRO A 208 1.19 14.39 15.46
CA PRO A 208 1.56 12.99 15.53
C PRO A 208 2.80 12.70 16.37
N PHE A 209 3.74 13.62 16.46
CA PHE A 209 4.96 13.44 17.23
C PHE A 209 4.79 13.68 18.74
N THR A 210 3.67 14.26 19.19
CA THR A 210 3.44 14.52 20.63
C THR A 210 3.35 13.21 21.43
N GLY A 211 4.40 12.91 22.19
CA GLY A 211 4.54 11.67 22.98
C GLY A 211 5.01 10.46 22.17
N ALA A 212 5.26 10.62 20.87
CA ALA A 212 5.76 9.54 20.02
C ALA A 212 7.24 9.29 20.28
N LYS A 213 7.62 8.02 20.43
CA LYS A 213 9.02 7.61 20.62
C LYS A 213 9.66 7.26 19.28
N VAL A 214 9.83 8.22 18.36
CA VAL A 214 10.52 7.97 17.07
C VAL A 214 12.03 7.96 17.31
N PRO A 215 12.77 6.89 16.94
CA PRO A 215 14.23 6.86 17.12
C PRO A 215 14.94 7.98 16.37
N ALA A 216 16.02 8.51 16.95
CA ALA A 216 16.87 9.53 16.33
C ALA A 216 17.82 8.95 15.27
N GLU A 217 18.26 7.71 15.45
CA GLU A 217 19.17 7.04 14.51
C GLU A 217 18.40 6.38 13.34
N PRO A 218 18.85 6.55 12.08
CA PRO A 218 18.21 5.93 10.91
C PRO A 218 18.08 4.41 11.00
N VAL A 219 19.13 3.72 11.49
CA VAL A 219 19.12 2.26 11.59
C VAL A 219 18.04 1.75 12.54
N GLU A 220 17.77 2.46 13.63
CA GLU A 220 16.71 2.11 14.59
C GLU A 220 15.32 2.36 14.00
N ARG A 221 15.13 3.41 13.20
CA ARG A 221 13.88 3.62 12.45
C ARG A 221 13.67 2.54 11.40
N HIS A 222 14.72 2.21 10.64
CA HIS A 222 14.67 1.14 9.64
C HIS A 222 14.37 -0.22 10.29
N ALA A 223 14.93 -0.51 11.48
CA ALA A 223 14.62 -1.71 12.24
C ALA A 223 13.14 -1.78 12.65
N ARG A 224 12.53 -0.66 13.05
CA ARG A 224 11.09 -0.63 13.34
C ARG A 224 10.22 -0.83 12.10
N ILE A 225 10.60 -0.25 10.97
CA ILE A 225 9.92 -0.49 9.69
C ILE A 225 10.10 -1.95 9.23
N ALA A 226 11.28 -2.53 9.43
CA ALA A 226 11.54 -3.95 9.18
C ALA A 226 10.64 -4.84 10.06
N ALA A 227 10.49 -4.52 11.34
CA ALA A 227 9.63 -5.27 12.25
C ALA A 227 8.16 -5.23 11.80
N ILE A 228 7.65 -4.08 11.36
CA ILE A 228 6.30 -3.97 10.77
C ILE A 228 6.19 -4.86 9.54
N PHE A 229 7.13 -4.73 8.60
CA PHE A 229 7.12 -5.50 7.37
C PHE A 229 7.17 -7.01 7.61
N PHE A 230 8.13 -7.53 8.40
CA PHE A 230 8.26 -8.96 8.64
C PHE A 230 7.09 -9.54 9.47
N ARG A 231 6.48 -8.75 10.37
CA ARG A 231 5.24 -9.17 11.04
C ARG A 231 4.03 -9.20 10.13
N GLN A 232 4.02 -8.49 9.00
CA GLN A 232 2.92 -8.53 8.02
C GLN A 232 3.17 -9.56 6.91
N ALA A 233 4.42 -9.71 6.49
CA ALA A 233 4.83 -10.45 5.28
C ALA A 233 5.64 -11.72 5.56
N GLY A 234 6.22 -11.88 6.76
CA GLY A 234 7.12 -12.99 7.05
C GLY A 234 6.43 -14.36 6.94
N PRO A 235 7.13 -15.41 6.45
CA PRO A 235 8.49 -15.40 5.90
C PRO A 235 8.59 -14.68 4.55
N THR A 236 9.64 -13.90 4.31
CA THR A 236 9.87 -13.22 3.03
C THR A 236 11.35 -12.89 2.80
N THR A 237 11.72 -12.48 1.58
CA THR A 237 13.13 -12.26 1.22
C THR A 237 13.62 -10.86 1.63
N LEU A 238 14.94 -10.70 1.76
CA LEU A 238 15.57 -9.38 1.87
C LEU A 238 15.18 -8.49 0.67
N GLU A 239 15.08 -9.06 -0.53
CA GLU A 239 14.77 -8.31 -1.73
C GLU A 239 13.37 -7.70 -1.66
N SER A 240 12.37 -8.47 -1.23
CA SER A 240 11.02 -7.98 -0.98
C SER A 240 11.01 -6.83 0.03
N PHE A 241 11.76 -6.96 1.13
CA PHE A 241 11.87 -5.88 2.12
C PHE A 241 12.51 -4.62 1.53
N THR A 242 13.63 -4.74 0.81
CA THR A 242 14.30 -3.58 0.20
C THR A 242 13.40 -2.89 -0.84
N THR A 243 12.67 -3.66 -1.63
CA THR A 243 11.73 -3.17 -2.63
C THR A 243 10.58 -2.43 -1.96
N TRP A 244 10.00 -3.01 -0.92
CA TRP A 244 8.88 -2.38 -0.20
C TRP A 244 9.32 -1.11 0.55
N ALA A 245 10.43 -1.15 1.28
CA ALA A 245 10.89 -0.03 2.09
C ALA A 245 11.63 1.07 1.29
N ALA A 246 12.04 0.79 0.05
CA ALA A 246 12.98 1.61 -0.74
C ALA A 246 14.30 1.89 0.01
N LEU A 247 14.86 0.85 0.64
CA LEU A 247 16.15 0.90 1.32
C LEU A 247 17.22 0.23 0.46
N SER A 248 18.47 0.69 0.60
CA SER A 248 19.61 -0.07 0.07
C SER A 248 19.74 -1.41 0.81
N GLN A 249 20.32 -2.42 0.16
CA GLN A 249 20.59 -3.71 0.83
C GLN A 249 21.43 -3.55 2.11
N ARG A 250 22.34 -2.57 2.14
CA ARG A 250 23.16 -2.27 3.33
C ARG A 250 22.30 -1.77 4.49
N GLU A 251 21.43 -0.79 4.25
CA GLU A 251 20.53 -0.26 5.27
C GLU A 251 19.55 -1.33 5.77
N ALA A 252 19.00 -2.14 4.86
CA ALA A 252 18.08 -3.21 5.19
C ALA A 252 18.73 -4.30 6.05
N ARG A 253 19.96 -4.75 5.71
CA ARG A 253 20.68 -5.74 6.53
C ARG A 253 21.00 -5.22 7.93
N ALA A 254 21.50 -3.99 8.03
CA ALA A 254 21.77 -3.36 9.32
C ALA A 254 20.51 -3.21 10.19
N ALA A 255 19.35 -2.99 9.57
CA ALA A 255 18.06 -2.96 10.26
C ALA A 255 17.61 -4.36 10.72
N MET A 256 17.79 -5.37 9.88
CA MET A 256 17.44 -6.76 10.19
C MET A 256 18.28 -7.33 11.34
N GLU A 257 19.57 -6.98 11.42
CA GLU A 257 20.48 -7.38 12.51
C GLU A 257 20.04 -6.91 13.91
N LYS A 258 19.14 -5.92 13.97
CA LYS A 258 18.56 -5.40 15.22
C LYS A 258 17.33 -6.17 15.69
N LEU A 259 16.86 -7.12 14.90
CA LEU A 259 15.63 -7.86 15.14
C LEU A 259 15.93 -9.35 15.38
N PRO A 260 15.05 -10.05 16.11
CA PRO A 260 15.12 -11.51 16.24
C PRO A 260 14.60 -12.16 14.95
N LEU A 261 15.24 -11.90 13.82
CA LEU A 261 14.93 -12.51 12.53
C LEU A 261 15.77 -13.76 12.36
N VAL A 262 15.11 -14.84 11.94
CA VAL A 262 15.75 -16.14 11.72
C VAL A 262 15.53 -16.58 10.27
N PRO A 263 16.55 -17.20 9.65
CA PRO A 263 16.42 -17.69 8.29
C PRO A 263 15.61 -18.99 8.25
N VAL A 264 14.69 -19.10 7.29
CA VAL A 264 13.97 -20.32 6.94
C VAL A 264 14.16 -20.62 5.46
N ALA A 265 14.17 -21.90 5.13
CA ALA A 265 14.23 -22.35 3.74
C ALA A 265 12.85 -22.83 3.28
N VAL A 266 12.47 -22.49 2.06
CA VAL A 266 11.20 -22.87 1.46
C VAL A 266 11.47 -23.61 0.16
N GLU A 267 10.88 -24.80 0.01
CA GLU A 267 11.00 -25.60 -1.20
C GLU A 267 10.54 -24.81 -2.43
N GLY A 268 11.37 -24.78 -3.48
CA GLY A 268 11.07 -24.07 -4.72
C GLY A 268 11.32 -22.56 -4.68
N ILE A 269 11.83 -22.00 -3.58
CA ILE A 269 12.31 -20.61 -3.53
C ILE A 269 13.82 -20.60 -3.34
N GLU A 270 14.52 -19.90 -4.22
CA GLU A 270 15.97 -19.70 -4.09
C GLU A 270 16.29 -18.66 -3.01
N GLY A 271 17.31 -18.95 -2.19
CA GLY A 271 17.77 -18.05 -1.14
C GLY A 271 17.02 -18.19 0.19
N GLU A 272 17.42 -17.36 1.15
CA GLU A 272 16.88 -17.36 2.51
C GLU A 272 15.66 -16.45 2.61
N LEU A 273 14.59 -16.98 3.21
CA LEU A 273 13.49 -16.16 3.70
C LEU A 273 13.71 -15.89 5.17
N TRP A 274 13.30 -14.71 5.61
CA TRP A 274 13.44 -14.24 6.97
C TRP A 274 12.07 -14.10 7.61
N VAL A 275 11.98 -14.52 8.86
CA VAL A 275 10.76 -14.43 9.68
C VAL A 275 11.13 -14.02 11.09
N MET A 276 10.20 -13.38 11.80
CA MET A 276 10.35 -13.12 13.23
C MET A 276 10.41 -14.44 13.99
N GLU A 277 11.35 -14.59 14.91
CA GLU A 277 11.55 -15.82 15.68
C GLU A 277 10.28 -16.26 16.43
N GLU A 278 9.49 -15.29 16.91
CA GLU A 278 8.21 -15.52 17.59
C GLU A 278 7.18 -16.27 16.72
N GLU A 279 7.32 -16.24 15.39
CA GLU A 279 6.40 -16.91 14.46
C GLU A 279 6.80 -18.36 14.15
N LEU A 280 7.98 -18.82 14.59
CA LEU A 280 8.44 -20.18 14.30
C LEU A 280 7.49 -21.24 14.86
N ALA A 281 6.84 -20.99 16.01
CA ALA A 281 5.88 -21.92 16.58
C ALA A 281 4.67 -22.11 15.65
N VAL A 282 4.09 -21.00 15.19
CA VAL A 282 2.94 -20.99 14.28
C VAL A 282 3.29 -21.60 12.92
N LEU A 283 4.50 -21.39 12.41
CA LEU A 283 4.95 -22.01 11.16
C LEU A 283 5.08 -23.55 11.27
N ARG A 284 5.34 -24.08 12.47
CA ARG A 284 5.40 -25.52 12.75
C ARG A 284 4.03 -26.17 12.96
N GLU A 285 2.97 -25.38 13.08
CA GLU A 285 1.61 -25.90 13.10
C GLU A 285 1.18 -26.30 11.69
N PRO A 286 0.52 -27.46 11.51
CA PRO A 286 -0.16 -27.77 10.27
C PRO A 286 -1.18 -26.68 9.95
N VAL A 287 -1.19 -26.18 8.72
CA VAL A 287 -2.22 -25.25 8.25
C VAL A 287 -3.21 -26.05 7.40
N PRO A 288 -4.49 -26.16 7.80
CA PRO A 288 -5.51 -26.76 6.95
C PRO A 288 -5.60 -26.01 5.62
N THR A 289 -5.84 -26.75 4.53
CA THR A 289 -6.17 -26.14 3.25
C THR A 289 -7.41 -25.26 3.41
N SER A 290 -7.31 -23.99 3.03
CA SER A 290 -8.45 -23.07 3.07
C SER A 290 -9.28 -23.22 1.80
N GLU A 291 -10.59 -23.34 1.96
CA GLU A 291 -11.55 -23.25 0.85
C GLU A 291 -12.12 -21.83 0.69
N SER A 292 -11.54 -20.81 1.34
CA SER A 292 -12.04 -19.44 1.22
C SER A 292 -11.94 -18.92 -0.24
N LEU A 293 -12.72 -17.89 -0.55
CA LEU A 293 -12.60 -17.13 -1.79
C LEU A 293 -12.28 -15.69 -1.45
N ALA A 294 -11.36 -15.09 -2.19
CA ALA A 294 -11.04 -13.67 -2.03
C ALA A 294 -10.91 -12.98 -3.38
N MET A 295 -11.56 -11.82 -3.50
CA MET A 295 -11.39 -10.88 -4.61
C MET A 295 -10.49 -9.74 -4.11
N LEU A 296 -9.22 -9.79 -4.48
CA LEU A 296 -8.21 -8.85 -3.99
C LEU A 296 -8.16 -7.59 -4.86
N ALA A 297 -7.69 -6.51 -4.25
CA ALA A 297 -7.40 -5.27 -4.96
C ALA A 297 -6.19 -5.41 -5.90
N PHE A 298 -6.05 -4.45 -6.83
CA PHE A 298 -4.80 -4.29 -7.57
C PHE A 298 -3.66 -3.91 -6.59
N GLU A 299 -2.47 -4.51 -6.80
CA GLU A 299 -1.30 -4.35 -5.91
C GLU A 299 -1.57 -4.71 -4.44
N ASP A 300 -2.50 -5.64 -4.19
CA ASP A 300 -2.75 -6.12 -2.84
C ASP A 300 -1.48 -6.70 -2.19
N SER A 301 -1.27 -6.34 -0.92
CA SER A 301 -0.13 -6.76 -0.11
C SER A 301 0.11 -8.27 -0.11
N TYR A 302 -0.94 -9.09 -0.25
CA TYR A 302 -0.81 -10.55 -0.32
C TYR A 302 0.14 -11.03 -1.42
N LEU A 303 0.20 -10.32 -2.56
CA LEU A 303 1.12 -10.63 -3.65
C LEU A 303 2.36 -9.73 -3.63
N ALA A 304 2.16 -8.43 -3.39
CA ALA A 304 3.21 -7.43 -3.48
C ALA A 304 4.36 -7.67 -2.47
N PHE A 305 4.05 -8.19 -1.28
CA PHE A 305 5.06 -8.53 -0.26
C PHE A 305 5.98 -9.69 -0.65
N HIS A 306 5.59 -10.49 -1.65
CA HIS A 306 6.27 -11.71 -2.06
C HIS A 306 6.82 -11.63 -3.48
N GLY A 307 6.93 -10.41 -4.02
CA GLY A 307 7.58 -10.15 -5.29
C GLY A 307 6.74 -10.44 -6.52
N GLY A 308 5.43 -10.70 -6.36
CA GLY A 308 4.49 -10.91 -7.46
C GLY A 308 3.61 -12.16 -7.31
N PRO A 309 2.86 -12.52 -8.36
CA PRO A 309 1.88 -13.62 -8.33
C PRO A 309 2.47 -15.02 -8.51
N ALA A 310 3.74 -15.14 -8.94
CA ALA A 310 4.34 -16.41 -9.35
C ALA A 310 4.26 -17.50 -8.27
N LEU A 311 4.54 -17.14 -7.01
CA LEU A 311 4.52 -18.08 -5.86
C LEU A 311 3.12 -18.60 -5.54
N PHE A 312 2.08 -17.88 -5.94
CA PHE A 312 0.68 -18.20 -5.66
C PHE A 312 -0.02 -18.87 -6.85
N THR A 313 0.66 -18.97 -7.99
CA THR A 313 0.12 -19.47 -9.25
C THR A 313 0.74 -20.82 -9.60
N ASP A 314 -0.05 -21.74 -10.12
CA ASP A 314 0.49 -22.99 -10.69
C ASP A 314 1.49 -22.67 -11.83
N PRO A 315 2.71 -23.25 -11.82
CA PRO A 315 3.71 -23.04 -12.87
C PRO A 315 3.21 -23.22 -14.30
N LYS A 316 2.22 -24.10 -14.54
CA LYS A 316 1.65 -24.27 -15.90
C LYS A 316 1.02 -23.00 -16.47
N HIS A 317 0.63 -22.06 -15.61
CA HIS A 317 0.02 -20.79 -15.99
C HIS A 317 1.02 -19.62 -16.04
N HIS A 318 2.29 -19.84 -15.68
CA HIS A 318 3.29 -18.76 -15.60
C HIS A 318 3.52 -18.03 -16.93
N ALA A 319 3.35 -18.72 -18.07
CA ALA A 319 3.52 -18.12 -19.39
C ALA A 319 2.37 -17.18 -19.82
N ARG A 320 1.27 -17.10 -19.05
CA ARG A 320 0.12 -16.24 -19.39
C ARG A 320 0.52 -14.77 -19.36
N ARG A 321 0.15 -14.05 -20.42
CA ARG A 321 0.38 -12.60 -20.52
C ARG A 321 -0.55 -11.85 -19.59
N VAL A 322 0.00 -10.88 -18.87
CA VAL A 322 -0.74 -10.02 -17.95
C VAL A 322 -0.28 -8.56 -18.04
N PRO A 323 -1.18 -7.61 -17.76
CA PRO A 323 -0.83 -6.20 -17.65
C PRO A 323 0.13 -5.94 -16.48
N VAL A 324 1.02 -4.97 -16.68
CA VAL A 324 2.04 -4.57 -15.70
C VAL A 324 1.91 -3.09 -15.41
N TRP A 325 1.90 -2.74 -14.13
CA TRP A 325 1.78 -1.34 -13.74
C TRP A 325 2.97 -0.53 -14.22
N GLY A 326 2.70 0.60 -14.90
CA GLY A 326 3.74 1.48 -15.46
C GLY A 326 4.46 0.92 -16.69
N ASN A 327 3.98 -0.17 -17.30
CA ASN A 327 4.58 -0.74 -18.49
C ASN A 327 3.53 -1.23 -19.50
N THR A 328 3.51 -0.63 -20.68
CA THR A 328 2.55 -0.92 -21.76
C THR A 328 2.79 -2.27 -22.45
N LYS A 329 3.98 -2.84 -22.36
CA LYS A 329 4.30 -4.14 -22.99
C LYS A 329 3.70 -5.33 -22.23
N GLY A 330 3.25 -5.12 -20.99
CA GLY A 330 2.86 -6.20 -20.09
C GLY A 330 4.02 -7.13 -19.73
N GLY A 331 3.67 -8.29 -19.17
CA GLY A 331 4.61 -9.31 -18.69
C GLY A 331 3.95 -10.68 -18.65
N THR A 332 4.60 -11.64 -18.00
CA THR A 332 4.04 -12.98 -17.75
C THR A 332 3.74 -13.15 -16.27
N LEU A 333 2.81 -14.05 -15.93
CA LEU A 333 2.48 -14.35 -14.52
C LEU A 333 3.68 -14.86 -13.71
N GLY A 334 4.61 -15.56 -14.35
CA GLY A 334 5.82 -16.06 -13.69
C GLY A 334 6.86 -14.99 -13.37
N GLU A 335 6.82 -13.84 -14.04
CA GLU A 335 7.91 -12.85 -14.02
C GLU A 335 7.48 -11.47 -13.47
N VAL A 336 6.18 -11.15 -13.52
CA VAL A 336 5.70 -9.82 -13.13
C VAL A 336 5.84 -9.59 -11.62
N ARG A 337 6.35 -8.42 -11.24
CA ARG A 337 6.38 -7.96 -9.84
C ARG A 337 5.22 -7.02 -9.51
N PHE A 338 4.86 -6.17 -10.47
CA PHE A 338 3.84 -5.12 -10.35
C PHE A 338 2.63 -5.45 -11.21
N LEU A 339 1.86 -6.47 -10.80
CA LEU A 339 0.69 -6.96 -11.53
C LEU A 339 -0.39 -5.87 -11.59
N PHE A 340 -0.83 -5.49 -12.79
CA PHE A 340 -1.92 -4.52 -12.97
C PHE A 340 -3.26 -5.20 -13.30
N ALA A 341 -3.68 -6.10 -12.42
CA ALA A 341 -4.97 -6.79 -12.46
C ALA A 341 -5.44 -7.06 -11.03
N ARG A 342 -6.75 -7.26 -10.84
CA ARG A 342 -7.35 -7.60 -9.54
C ARG A 342 -7.40 -9.13 -9.37
N PRO A 343 -6.63 -9.71 -8.41
CA PRO A 343 -6.53 -11.15 -8.24
C PRO A 343 -7.82 -11.81 -7.72
N LEU A 344 -8.16 -12.99 -8.24
CA LEU A 344 -9.15 -13.90 -7.66
C LEU A 344 -8.44 -15.10 -7.03
N LEU A 345 -8.62 -15.28 -5.72
CA LEU A 345 -8.06 -16.39 -4.97
C LEU A 345 -9.09 -17.48 -4.69
N GLU A 346 -8.63 -18.72 -4.75
CA GLU A 346 -9.27 -19.90 -4.16
C GLU A 346 -8.29 -20.50 -3.16
N GLY A 347 -8.64 -20.39 -1.88
CA GLY A 347 -7.69 -20.63 -0.80
C GLY A 347 -6.47 -19.73 -0.93
N ASP A 348 -5.30 -20.33 -0.79
CA ASP A 348 -4.00 -19.65 -0.86
C ASP A 348 -3.42 -19.54 -2.30
N ARG A 349 -4.24 -19.80 -3.32
CA ARG A 349 -3.81 -19.78 -4.73
C ARG A 349 -4.51 -18.73 -5.55
N LEU A 350 -3.74 -18.11 -6.43
CA LEU A 350 -4.23 -17.27 -7.51
C LEU A 350 -4.78 -18.16 -8.63
N VAL A 351 -6.09 -18.11 -8.84
CA VAL A 351 -6.80 -18.95 -9.83
C VAL A 351 -7.36 -18.15 -11.01
N GLY A 352 -7.31 -16.83 -10.95
CA GLY A 352 -7.86 -15.98 -12.00
C GLY A 352 -7.80 -14.51 -11.66
N PHE A 353 -8.56 -13.72 -12.41
CA PHE A 353 -8.74 -12.30 -12.19
C PHE A 353 -10.21 -11.93 -12.20
N TRP A 354 -10.52 -10.77 -11.63
CA TRP A 354 -11.84 -10.18 -11.68
C TRP A 354 -11.75 -8.71 -12.05
N GLU A 355 -12.84 -8.13 -12.54
CA GLU A 355 -12.95 -6.69 -12.77
C GLU A 355 -14.42 -6.25 -12.72
N TYR A 356 -14.66 -4.98 -12.44
CA TYR A 356 -15.98 -4.38 -12.57
C TYR A 356 -16.26 -3.99 -14.02
N ASP A 357 -17.30 -4.59 -14.59
CA ASP A 357 -17.85 -4.19 -15.88
C ASP A 357 -18.83 -3.03 -15.68
N VAL A 358 -18.42 -1.85 -16.13
CA VAL A 358 -19.20 -0.61 -16.01
C VAL A 358 -20.52 -0.65 -16.77
N ASP A 359 -20.57 -1.35 -17.91
CA ASP A 359 -21.74 -1.39 -18.78
C ASP A 359 -22.76 -2.40 -18.25
N ALA A 360 -22.29 -3.57 -17.79
CA ALA A 360 -23.14 -4.57 -17.15
C ALA A 360 -23.49 -4.22 -15.68
N ARG A 361 -22.78 -3.25 -15.08
CA ARG A 361 -22.86 -2.90 -13.64
C ARG A 361 -22.68 -4.11 -12.72
N ALA A 362 -21.76 -4.98 -13.10
CA ALA A 362 -21.51 -6.26 -12.46
C ALA A 362 -20.00 -6.53 -12.36
N VAL A 363 -19.60 -7.39 -11.42
CA VAL A 363 -18.24 -7.93 -11.39
C VAL A 363 -18.19 -9.15 -12.29
N VAL A 364 -17.21 -9.16 -13.21
CA VAL A 364 -16.89 -10.29 -14.08
C VAL A 364 -15.60 -10.93 -13.60
N PHE A 365 -15.46 -12.23 -13.83
CA PHE A 365 -14.24 -12.97 -13.48
C PHE A 365 -13.90 -14.00 -14.55
N GLY A 366 -12.61 -14.25 -14.69
CA GLY A 366 -12.03 -15.26 -15.59
C GLY A 366 -11.02 -16.09 -14.82
N THR A 367 -10.93 -17.38 -15.11
CA THR A 367 -10.13 -18.35 -14.33
C THR A 367 -9.18 -19.12 -15.21
N PHE A 368 -7.99 -19.41 -14.72
CA PHE A 368 -6.96 -20.07 -15.51
C PHE A 368 -7.34 -21.51 -15.89
N ASP A 369 -8.03 -22.20 -14.98
CA ASP A 369 -8.65 -23.50 -15.21
C ASP A 369 -10.16 -23.41 -14.96
N LYS A 370 -10.91 -24.38 -15.48
CA LYS A 370 -12.35 -24.47 -15.25
C LYS A 370 -12.65 -24.80 -13.79
N LEU A 371 -13.43 -23.95 -13.12
CA LEU A 371 -13.93 -24.22 -11.77
C LEU A 371 -15.02 -25.30 -11.79
N ALA A 372 -15.05 -26.12 -10.73
CA ALA A 372 -16.17 -27.03 -10.47
C ALA A 372 -17.48 -26.22 -10.32
N PRO A 373 -18.66 -26.77 -10.71
CA PRO A 373 -19.92 -26.01 -10.71
C PRO A 373 -20.29 -25.36 -9.37
N LYS A 374 -20.13 -26.11 -8.26
CA LYS A 374 -20.35 -25.59 -6.90
C LYS A 374 -19.44 -24.41 -6.58
N ARG A 375 -18.18 -24.49 -7.03
CA ARG A 375 -17.17 -23.46 -6.77
C ARG A 375 -17.42 -22.21 -7.60
N ARG A 376 -17.73 -22.38 -8.89
CA ARG A 376 -18.14 -21.28 -9.78
C ARG A 376 -19.32 -20.50 -9.20
N LYS A 377 -20.35 -21.20 -8.69
CA LYS A 377 -21.51 -20.55 -8.04
C LYS A 377 -21.11 -19.72 -6.81
N ALA A 378 -20.14 -20.19 -6.02
CA ALA A 378 -19.63 -19.44 -4.88
C ALA A 378 -18.86 -18.18 -5.31
N VAL A 379 -18.07 -18.26 -6.38
CA VAL A 379 -17.39 -17.09 -6.97
C VAL A 379 -18.40 -16.10 -7.53
N GLU A 380 -19.45 -16.56 -8.21
CA GLU A 380 -20.54 -15.71 -8.71
C GLU A 380 -21.25 -14.97 -7.57
N ALA A 381 -21.46 -15.62 -6.42
CA ALA A 381 -22.03 -14.96 -5.24
C ALA A 381 -21.08 -13.90 -4.65
N LEU A 382 -19.78 -14.18 -4.58
CA LEU A 382 -18.77 -13.20 -4.15
C LEU A 382 -18.67 -12.03 -5.14
N ALA A 383 -18.77 -12.30 -6.44
CA ALA A 383 -18.80 -11.29 -7.49
C ALA A 383 -20.00 -10.35 -7.32
N GLU A 384 -21.20 -10.88 -7.05
CA GLU A 384 -22.39 -10.06 -6.83
C GLU A 384 -22.27 -9.21 -5.54
N ASP A 385 -21.78 -9.78 -4.44
CA ASP A 385 -21.52 -9.01 -3.21
C ASP A 385 -20.51 -7.87 -3.44
N THR A 386 -19.45 -8.14 -4.21
CA THR A 386 -18.44 -7.14 -4.59
C THR A 386 -19.02 -6.08 -5.53
N ALA A 387 -19.87 -6.48 -6.48
CA ALA A 387 -20.55 -5.58 -7.39
C ALA A 387 -21.51 -4.65 -6.65
N ALA A 388 -22.30 -5.19 -5.72
CA ALA A 388 -23.20 -4.40 -4.87
C ALA A 388 -22.42 -3.40 -4.03
N PHE A 389 -21.27 -3.79 -3.45
CA PHE A 389 -20.41 -2.85 -2.75
C PHE A 389 -19.90 -1.71 -3.66
N LEU A 390 -19.34 -2.03 -4.82
CA LEU A 390 -18.81 -1.03 -5.75
C LEU A 390 -19.89 -0.12 -6.32
N ARG A 391 -21.07 -0.66 -6.61
CA ARG A 391 -22.19 0.06 -7.23
C ARG A 391 -22.99 0.89 -6.23
N ASP A 392 -23.34 0.31 -5.09
CA ASP A 392 -24.34 0.87 -4.18
C ASP A 392 -23.71 1.60 -2.99
N ASP A 393 -22.52 1.19 -2.54
CA ASP A 393 -21.83 1.83 -1.40
C ASP A 393 -20.74 2.82 -1.86
N VAL A 394 -19.95 2.43 -2.86
CA VAL A 394 -18.87 3.26 -3.41
C VAL A 394 -19.36 4.16 -4.55
N GLY A 395 -20.08 3.62 -5.52
CA GLY A 395 -20.61 4.35 -6.69
C GLY A 395 -19.64 4.46 -7.88
N ARG A 396 -18.49 3.77 -7.86
CA ARG A 396 -17.50 3.71 -8.94
C ARG A 396 -16.56 2.52 -8.74
N ALA A 397 -15.69 2.25 -9.73
CA ALA A 397 -14.76 1.12 -9.69
C ALA A 397 -13.31 1.43 -10.10
N HIS A 398 -12.99 2.70 -10.38
CA HIS A 398 -11.66 3.16 -10.80
C HIS A 398 -10.57 2.76 -9.79
N SER A 399 -9.45 2.23 -10.27
CA SER A 399 -8.32 1.80 -9.43
C SER A 399 -7.50 2.98 -8.89
N PHE A 400 -7.46 4.09 -9.63
CA PHE A 400 -6.72 5.31 -9.27
C PHE A 400 -7.37 6.53 -9.93
N SER A 401 -6.93 7.74 -9.57
CA SER A 401 -7.54 9.02 -9.94
C SER A 401 -7.56 9.33 -11.44
N LEU A 402 -6.62 8.75 -12.19
CA LEU A 402 -6.48 8.92 -13.64
C LEU A 402 -7.09 7.74 -14.43
N ASP A 403 -7.65 6.75 -13.75
CA ASP A 403 -8.34 5.63 -14.37
C ASP A 403 -9.69 6.09 -14.92
N SER A 404 -10.18 5.46 -15.98
CA SER A 404 -11.41 5.84 -16.67
C SER A 404 -12.34 4.64 -16.86
N ASP A 405 -13.57 4.91 -17.30
CA ASP A 405 -14.50 3.84 -17.67
C ASP A 405 -14.00 3.06 -18.89
N ASP A 406 -13.27 3.69 -19.80
CA ASP A 406 -12.71 3.00 -20.98
C ASP A 406 -11.60 2.03 -20.58
N THR A 407 -10.69 2.44 -19.69
CA THR A 407 -9.65 1.54 -19.18
C THR A 407 -10.24 0.42 -18.31
N LEU A 408 -11.36 0.66 -17.61
CA LEU A 408 -12.13 -0.39 -16.94
C LEU A 408 -12.74 -1.38 -17.94
N ARG A 409 -13.36 -0.91 -19.02
CA ARG A 409 -13.90 -1.79 -20.09
C ARG A 409 -12.83 -2.67 -20.70
N GLU A 410 -11.67 -2.10 -21.01
CA GLU A 410 -10.53 -2.85 -21.53
C GLU A 410 -10.10 -3.98 -20.58
N ARG A 411 -9.97 -3.67 -19.28
CA ARG A 411 -9.63 -4.68 -18.26
C ARG A 411 -10.72 -5.72 -18.09
N ALA A 412 -11.99 -5.33 -18.07
CA ALA A 412 -13.11 -6.25 -17.99
C ALA A 412 -13.18 -7.19 -19.21
N ALA A 413 -12.88 -6.70 -20.41
CA ALA A 413 -12.79 -7.51 -21.62
C ALA A 413 -11.64 -8.53 -21.54
N LEU A 414 -10.48 -8.12 -21.03
CA LEU A 414 -9.35 -9.04 -20.79
C LEU A 414 -9.72 -10.16 -19.81
N VAL A 415 -10.43 -9.82 -18.73
CA VAL A 415 -10.90 -10.80 -17.73
C VAL A 415 -11.93 -11.77 -18.33
N LYS A 416 -12.89 -11.28 -19.12
CA LYS A 416 -13.90 -12.12 -19.79
C LYS A 416 -13.32 -13.08 -20.82
N ALA A 417 -12.17 -12.74 -21.41
CA ALA A 417 -11.51 -13.54 -22.44
C ALA A 417 -10.68 -14.72 -21.88
N MET A 418 -10.61 -14.88 -20.54
CA MET A 418 -9.93 -15.98 -19.85
C MET A 418 -10.84 -17.18 -19.59
#